data_AF-A0ABD4UIA1-F1
#
_entry.id   AF-A0ABD4UIA1-F1
#
_cell.length_a   1.000
_cell.length_b   1.000
_cell.length_c   1.000
_cell.angle_alpha   90.00
_cell.angle_beta   90.00
_cell.angle_gamma   90.00
#
_symmetry.space_group_name_H-M   'P 1'
#
loop_
_entity.id
_entity.type
_entity.pdbx_description
1 polymer ?
#
loop_
_entity_poly.entity_id
_entity_poly.type
_entity_poly.pdbx_seq_one_letter_code
_entity_poly.pdbx_strand_id
1 'polypeptide(L)'
;MSFASLGLIEPLLRNLQGLNYQTPTPVQAKAIPAVLGGKDVMAAAQTGTGKTAGFALPLLQRLVQHGPAVSSNRARVLVLVPTRELAEQVLQSFVEYGKGLDLRFLAAYGGVSINPQMMKLRKGVDVLVATPGRLLDLNRQNAVQFDQVQTLVLDEADRMLDLGFARELDAVFAALPAKRQTLLFSATFSDEIRTMAAGILRSPVDISVSAPNATASKIKQWVVTVDKRNKPDLFMHLVAQNKWEHALVFVKTRNGVDYLAVMLEKAGYAVDTIHGDKPQPARLRALERFKAGEVQMLVATDVAARGLDIDDLPLVINVDLPIVAQDYVHRIGRTGRAGASGVAVSLVCADEAPQLAAIEALIRQTLRREEEPGFEAEHRVPETSATGQIIKKPKKPKKPKVPQAAPVARQTPGKKPHTPSNDGRRKPGAQHATAAGAGKGPDYTIGSPFSVQKPRSKPAGKAGAAKPAGKSAGGRGKPGKPSR
;
A
#
# COMPACT_ATOMS: atom_id res chain seq x y z
N MET A 1 -9.41 33.94 8.10
CA MET A 1 -10.74 33.31 8.08
C MET A 1 -10.79 32.30 9.22
N SER A 2 -11.86 32.27 10.03
CA SER A 2 -12.02 31.36 11.17
C SER A 2 -13.06 30.28 10.87
N PHE A 3 -13.07 29.18 11.62
CA PHE A 3 -14.13 28.15 11.48
C PHE A 3 -15.53 28.71 11.73
N ALA A 4 -15.68 29.65 12.66
CA ALA A 4 -16.96 30.32 12.93
C ALA A 4 -17.51 31.03 11.68
N SER A 5 -16.64 31.63 10.85
CA SER A 5 -17.05 32.29 9.61
C SER A 5 -17.56 31.33 8.51
N LEU A 6 -17.45 30.01 8.71
CA LEU A 6 -17.91 28.99 7.76
C LEU A 6 -19.35 28.51 8.03
N GLY A 7 -20.04 29.07 9.02
CA GLY A 7 -21.44 28.73 9.34
C GLY A 7 -21.61 27.44 10.15
N LEU A 8 -20.58 27.05 10.90
CA LEU A 8 -20.64 25.88 11.80
C LEU A 8 -21.35 26.21 13.12
N ILE A 9 -22.11 25.25 13.65
CA ILE A 9 -22.80 25.37 14.95
C ILE A 9 -21.83 25.37 16.14
N GLU A 10 -22.25 26.01 17.22
CA GLU A 10 -21.46 26.21 18.44
C GLU A 10 -20.86 24.92 19.05
N PRO A 11 -21.58 23.79 19.15
CA PRO A 11 -20.98 22.55 19.67
C PRO A 11 -19.77 22.07 18.87
N LEU A 12 -19.81 22.20 17.54
CA LEU A 12 -18.69 21.82 16.67
C LEU A 12 -17.51 22.77 16.84
N LEU A 13 -17.77 24.08 16.94
CA LEU A 13 -16.73 25.09 17.17
C LEU A 13 -15.99 24.85 18.48
N ARG A 14 -16.72 24.51 19.55
CA ARG A 14 -16.13 24.17 20.86
C ARG A 14 -15.25 22.92 20.77
N ASN A 15 -15.70 21.87 20.08
CA ASN A 15 -14.91 20.66 19.90
C ASN A 15 -13.62 20.95 19.11
N LEU A 16 -13.69 21.78 18.07
CA LEU A 16 -12.52 22.21 17.30
C LEU A 16 -11.52 22.99 18.15
N GLN A 17 -11.99 23.88 19.03
CA GLN A 17 -11.11 24.58 19.97
C GLN A 17 -10.37 23.62 20.90
N GLY A 18 -11.06 22.62 21.46
CA GLY A 18 -10.44 21.59 22.31
C GLY A 18 -9.42 20.70 21.56
N LEU A 19 -9.55 20.58 20.25
CA LEU A 19 -8.61 19.88 19.37
C LEU A 19 -7.50 20.78 18.82
N ASN A 20 -7.44 22.05 19.24
CA ASN A 20 -6.50 23.07 18.75
C ASN A 20 -6.60 23.40 17.26
N TYR A 21 -7.79 23.26 16.66
CA TYR A 21 -8.06 23.66 15.27
C TYR A 21 -8.32 25.16 15.21
N GLN A 22 -7.29 25.95 14.91
CA GLN A 22 -7.39 27.41 14.93
C GLN A 22 -7.90 28.01 13.61
N THR A 23 -7.38 27.54 12.48
CA THR A 23 -7.70 28.10 11.16
C THR A 23 -8.07 26.99 10.17
N PRO A 24 -9.11 27.20 9.35
CA PRO A 24 -9.49 26.22 8.34
C PRO A 24 -8.44 26.16 7.24
N THR A 25 -8.08 24.94 6.83
CA THR A 25 -7.23 24.73 5.66
C THR A 25 -7.96 25.18 4.38
N PRO A 26 -7.26 25.45 3.27
CA PRO A 26 -7.94 25.94 2.07
C PRO A 26 -8.93 24.94 1.46
N VAL A 27 -8.75 23.62 1.68
CA VAL A 27 -9.75 22.61 1.31
C VAL A 27 -10.99 22.71 2.21
N GLN A 28 -10.82 22.90 3.52
CA GLN A 28 -11.93 23.05 4.47
C GLN A 28 -12.74 24.32 4.21
N ALA A 29 -12.06 25.45 3.97
CA ALA A 29 -12.70 26.74 3.70
C ALA A 29 -13.61 26.72 2.47
N LYS A 30 -13.30 25.89 1.47
CA LYS A 30 -14.11 25.72 0.25
C LYS A 30 -15.16 24.60 0.41
N ALA A 31 -14.79 23.48 1.02
CA ALA A 31 -15.65 22.30 1.12
C ALA A 31 -16.79 22.52 2.12
N ILE A 32 -16.52 23.08 3.30
CA ILE A 32 -17.51 23.18 4.38
C ILE A 32 -18.78 23.93 3.91
N PRO A 33 -18.69 25.14 3.31
CA PRO A 33 -19.88 25.84 2.84
C PRO A 33 -20.63 25.10 1.73
N ALA A 34 -19.90 24.44 0.81
CA ALA A 34 -20.50 23.68 -0.29
C ALA A 34 -21.29 22.47 0.23
N VAL A 35 -20.74 21.75 1.22
CA VAL A 35 -21.38 20.58 1.81
C VAL A 35 -22.59 20.98 2.66
N LEU A 36 -22.51 22.07 3.43
CA LEU A 36 -23.66 22.64 4.15
C LEU A 36 -24.79 23.02 3.19
N GLY A 37 -24.46 23.60 2.04
CA GLY A 37 -25.42 23.95 1.00
C GLY A 37 -26.02 22.78 0.21
N GLY A 38 -25.65 21.53 0.52
CA GLY A 38 -26.21 20.35 -0.15
C GLY A 38 -25.69 20.09 -1.56
N LYS A 39 -24.62 20.76 -1.97
CA LYS A 39 -24.00 20.54 -3.28
C LYS A 39 -23.10 19.32 -3.25
N ASP A 40 -23.04 18.60 -4.36
CA ASP A 40 -22.00 17.60 -4.57
C ASP A 40 -20.63 18.28 -4.62
N VAL A 41 -19.58 17.55 -4.22
CA VAL A 41 -18.22 18.09 -4.16
C VAL A 41 -17.26 17.11 -4.83
N MET A 42 -16.39 17.64 -5.69
CA MET A 42 -15.22 16.92 -6.20
C MET A 42 -13.96 17.65 -5.75
N ALA A 43 -13.21 17.06 -4.82
CA ALA A 43 -12.07 17.70 -4.19
C ALA A 43 -10.75 16.95 -4.45
N ALA A 44 -9.81 17.61 -5.12
CA ALA A 44 -8.41 17.20 -5.23
C ALA A 44 -7.62 17.76 -4.05
N ALA A 45 -7.32 16.89 -3.10
CA ALA A 45 -6.48 17.23 -1.97
C ALA A 45 -5.75 15.99 -1.44
N GLN A 46 -4.48 16.15 -1.09
CA GLN A 46 -3.66 15.08 -0.54
C GLN A 46 -4.15 14.69 0.86
N THR A 47 -3.85 13.47 1.32
CA THR A 47 -4.02 13.06 2.74
C THR A 47 -3.36 14.10 3.65
N GLY A 48 -3.78 14.29 4.90
CA GLY A 48 -3.13 15.26 5.81
C GLY A 48 -3.39 16.76 5.51
N THR A 49 -4.27 17.09 4.57
CA THR A 49 -4.70 18.49 4.31
C THR A 49 -5.97 18.88 5.07
N GLY A 50 -6.41 18.02 6.00
CA GLY A 50 -7.63 18.23 6.77
C GLY A 50 -8.92 17.95 5.99
N LYS A 51 -8.87 17.10 4.95
CA LYS A 51 -10.05 16.67 4.17
C LYS A 51 -11.18 16.13 5.04
N THR A 52 -10.84 15.31 6.03
CA THR A 52 -11.80 14.68 6.93
C THR A 52 -12.67 15.70 7.64
N ALA A 53 -12.09 16.73 8.25
CA ALA A 53 -12.86 17.84 8.84
C ALA A 53 -13.70 18.59 7.79
N GLY A 54 -13.19 18.71 6.56
CA GLY A 54 -13.86 19.39 5.45
C GLY A 54 -15.22 18.78 5.07
N PHE A 55 -15.39 17.46 5.22
CA PHE A 55 -16.69 16.81 5.04
C PHE A 55 -17.37 16.43 6.36
N ALA A 56 -16.64 16.04 7.40
CA ALA A 56 -17.22 15.52 8.63
C ALA A 56 -17.99 16.60 9.41
N LEU A 57 -17.41 17.79 9.57
CA LEU A 57 -18.04 18.91 10.29
C LEU A 57 -19.40 19.31 9.69
N PRO A 58 -19.52 19.61 8.38
CA PRO A 58 -20.80 19.99 7.81
C PRO A 58 -21.81 18.83 7.80
N LEU A 59 -21.36 17.57 7.70
CA LEU A 59 -22.25 16.41 7.78
C LEU A 59 -22.80 16.19 9.19
N LEU A 60 -21.97 16.32 10.22
CA LEU A 60 -22.42 16.26 11.62
C LEU A 60 -23.48 17.32 11.90
N GLN A 61 -23.24 18.56 11.48
CA GLN A 61 -24.21 19.64 11.62
C GLN A 61 -25.54 19.32 10.94
N ARG A 62 -25.50 18.83 9.70
CA ARG A 62 -26.72 18.47 8.97
C ARG A 62 -27.47 17.30 9.60
N LEU A 63 -26.77 16.32 10.16
CA LEU A 63 -27.39 15.20 10.87
C LEU A 63 -28.10 15.64 12.16
N VAL A 64 -27.63 16.70 12.81
CA VAL A 64 -28.27 17.30 13.99
C VAL A 64 -29.46 18.16 13.60
N GLN A 65 -29.34 18.95 12.52
CA GLN A 65 -30.34 19.94 12.13
C GLN A 65 -31.48 19.37 11.25
N HIS A 66 -31.25 18.23 10.58
CA HIS A 66 -32.14 17.74 9.54
C HIS A 66 -32.37 16.22 9.57
N GLY A 67 -33.59 15.86 9.17
CA GLY A 67 -33.97 14.48 8.86
C GLY A 67 -34.51 13.70 10.07
N PRO A 68 -35.18 12.56 9.81
CA PRO A 68 -35.68 11.70 10.87
C PRO A 68 -34.52 11.00 11.58
N ALA A 69 -34.78 10.57 12.83
CA ALA A 69 -33.87 9.70 13.57
C ALA A 69 -33.60 8.42 12.77
N VAL A 70 -32.35 7.95 12.81
CA VAL A 70 -31.96 6.75 12.05
C VAL A 70 -32.63 5.50 12.61
N SER A 71 -33.21 4.71 11.71
CA SER A 71 -33.88 3.44 12.05
C SER A 71 -32.90 2.28 12.24
N SER A 72 -33.39 1.19 12.81
CA SER A 72 -32.62 -0.06 12.97
C SER A 72 -32.01 -0.52 11.64
N ASN A 73 -30.75 -0.97 11.66
CA ASN A 73 -30.02 -1.49 10.50
C ASN A 73 -29.91 -0.48 9.34
N ARG A 74 -29.97 0.84 9.59
CA ARG A 74 -29.86 1.91 8.58
C ARG A 74 -28.69 2.83 8.90
N ALA A 75 -28.25 3.56 7.87
CA ALA A 75 -27.26 4.63 7.95
C ALA A 75 -27.77 5.90 7.26
N ARG A 76 -27.46 7.09 7.81
CA ARG A 76 -27.79 8.39 7.18
C ARG A 76 -26.65 8.93 6.33
N VAL A 77 -25.42 8.78 6.79
CA VAL A 77 -24.19 9.08 6.04
C VAL A 77 -23.41 7.79 5.85
N LEU A 78 -22.98 7.54 4.62
CA LEU A 78 -22.06 6.45 4.27
C LEU A 78 -20.73 7.05 3.82
N VAL A 79 -19.64 6.66 4.47
CA VAL A 79 -18.28 7.04 4.09
C VAL A 79 -17.52 5.79 3.63
N LEU A 80 -17.18 5.74 2.35
CA LEU A 80 -16.37 4.68 1.76
C LEU A 80 -14.90 5.04 1.81
N VAL A 81 -14.11 4.10 2.31
CA VAL A 81 -12.65 4.23 2.44
C VAL A 81 -11.95 2.95 1.95
N PRO A 82 -10.73 3.05 1.41
CA PRO A 82 -9.98 1.91 0.88
C PRO A 82 -9.46 0.92 1.93
N THR A 83 -9.14 1.38 3.14
CA THR A 83 -8.42 0.57 4.14
C THR A 83 -9.11 0.57 5.49
N ARG A 84 -8.77 -0.41 6.33
CA ARG A 84 -9.32 -0.55 7.68
C ARG A 84 -8.80 0.56 8.59
N GLU A 85 -7.55 0.94 8.38
CA GLU A 85 -6.86 1.97 9.16
C GLU A 85 -7.51 3.33 8.93
N LEU A 86 -7.78 3.66 7.67
CA LEU A 86 -8.48 4.89 7.32
C LEU A 86 -9.94 4.86 7.82
N ALA A 87 -10.59 3.70 7.84
CA ALA A 87 -11.93 3.58 8.41
C ALA A 87 -11.98 3.95 9.90
N GLU A 88 -11.02 3.45 10.69
CA GLU A 88 -10.92 3.80 12.10
C GLU A 88 -10.54 5.27 12.32
N GLN A 89 -9.62 5.83 11.52
CA GLN A 89 -9.24 7.24 11.63
C GLN A 89 -10.39 8.19 11.31
N VAL A 90 -11.11 7.91 10.23
CA VAL A 90 -12.28 8.71 9.83
C VAL A 90 -13.36 8.56 10.90
N LEU A 91 -13.61 7.36 11.41
CA LEU A 91 -14.54 7.14 12.52
C LEU A 91 -14.15 7.98 13.74
N GLN A 92 -12.88 7.92 14.16
CA GLN A 92 -12.36 8.65 15.31
C GLN A 92 -12.53 10.16 15.13
N SER A 93 -12.28 10.67 13.92
CA SER A 93 -12.54 12.07 13.58
C SER A 93 -14.01 12.45 13.79
N PHE A 94 -14.95 11.62 13.32
CA PHE A 94 -16.39 11.86 13.57
C PHE A 94 -16.74 11.85 15.06
N VAL A 95 -16.16 10.92 15.83
CA VAL A 95 -16.36 10.83 17.29
C VAL A 95 -15.85 12.08 18.00
N GLU A 96 -14.65 12.55 17.66
CA GLU A 96 -14.02 13.72 18.26
C GLU A 96 -14.77 15.01 17.90
N TYR A 97 -15.04 15.23 16.62
CA TYR A 97 -15.78 16.40 16.16
C TYR A 97 -17.23 16.40 16.66
N GLY A 98 -17.84 15.22 16.76
CA GLY A 98 -19.22 15.03 17.19
C GLY A 98 -19.42 14.91 18.70
N LYS A 99 -18.38 15.13 19.51
CA LYS A 99 -18.48 15.00 20.97
C LYS A 99 -19.62 15.87 21.53
N GLY A 100 -20.51 15.25 22.31
CA GLY A 100 -21.69 15.93 22.88
C GLY A 100 -22.88 16.04 21.94
N LEU A 101 -22.79 15.53 20.71
CA LEU A 101 -23.95 15.35 19.82
C LEU A 101 -24.55 13.95 20.05
N ASP A 102 -25.87 13.84 20.03
CA ASP A 102 -26.57 12.55 20.12
C ASP A 102 -26.57 11.84 18.74
N LEU A 103 -25.38 11.40 18.33
CA LEU A 103 -25.13 10.73 17.06
C LEU A 103 -24.36 9.43 17.29
N ARG A 104 -24.65 8.43 16.46
CA ARG A 104 -24.06 7.10 16.52
C ARG A 104 -23.15 6.86 15.34
N PHE A 105 -21.97 6.35 15.61
CA PHE A 105 -20.92 6.15 14.61
C PHE A 105 -20.46 4.68 14.60
N LEU A 106 -20.12 4.15 13.42
CA LEU A 106 -19.59 2.80 13.28
C LEU A 106 -18.58 2.72 12.13
N ALA A 107 -17.45 2.06 12.36
CA ALA A 107 -16.57 1.57 11.31
C ALA A 107 -16.86 0.09 10.98
N ALA A 108 -16.92 -0.24 9.69
CA ALA A 108 -17.18 -1.59 9.19
C ALA A 108 -16.16 -2.00 8.12
N TYR A 109 -15.27 -2.90 8.49
CA TYR A 109 -14.22 -3.40 7.59
C TYR A 109 -13.91 -4.89 7.78
N GLY A 110 -13.24 -5.48 6.79
CA GLY A 110 -12.89 -6.91 6.71
C GLY A 110 -11.89 -7.40 7.78
N GLY A 111 -11.64 -8.71 7.83
CA GLY A 111 -10.60 -9.36 8.66
C GLY A 111 -10.75 -9.25 10.18
N VAL A 112 -11.92 -8.82 10.63
CA VAL A 112 -12.43 -9.03 12.00
C VAL A 112 -13.80 -9.69 11.92
N SER A 113 -14.29 -10.25 13.03
CA SER A 113 -15.62 -10.85 13.08
C SER A 113 -16.70 -9.87 12.59
N ILE A 114 -17.63 -10.35 11.77
CA ILE A 114 -18.73 -9.53 11.24
C ILE A 114 -19.83 -9.31 12.30
N ASN A 115 -20.02 -10.27 13.21
CA ASN A 115 -21.12 -10.26 14.18
C ASN A 115 -21.13 -9.00 15.07
N PRO A 116 -20.00 -8.52 15.64
CA PRO A 116 -20.01 -7.26 16.40
C PRO A 116 -20.48 -6.05 15.58
N GLN A 117 -20.15 -6.00 14.29
CA GLN A 117 -20.58 -4.92 13.40
C GLN A 117 -22.09 -5.02 13.13
N MET A 118 -22.60 -6.23 12.87
CA MET A 118 -24.05 -6.47 12.72
C MET A 118 -24.83 -6.09 13.99
N MET A 119 -24.32 -6.44 15.17
CA MET A 119 -24.96 -6.15 16.45
C MET A 119 -25.05 -4.64 16.71
N LYS A 120 -24.00 -3.88 16.38
CA LYS A 120 -24.03 -2.41 16.51
C LYS A 120 -25.04 -1.78 15.53
N LEU A 121 -25.15 -2.30 14.31
CA LEU A 121 -26.10 -1.82 13.30
C LEU A 121 -27.57 -1.99 13.69
N ARG A 122 -27.91 -2.94 14.58
CA ARG A 122 -29.30 -3.15 15.05
C ARG A 122 -29.93 -1.92 15.68
N LYS A 123 -29.14 -1.00 16.22
CA LYS A 123 -29.67 0.26 16.77
C LYS A 123 -29.86 1.33 15.70
N GLY A 124 -29.28 1.19 14.50
CA GLY A 124 -29.11 2.26 13.53
C GLY A 124 -27.88 3.10 13.86
N VAL A 125 -27.23 3.63 12.82
CA VAL A 125 -26.03 4.48 12.96
C VAL A 125 -26.18 5.72 12.09
N ASP A 126 -25.76 6.88 12.57
CA ASP A 126 -25.88 8.12 11.82
C ASP A 126 -24.79 8.25 10.77
N VAL A 127 -23.57 7.81 11.11
CA VAL A 127 -22.46 7.69 10.18
C VAL A 127 -21.93 6.26 10.19
N LEU A 128 -21.91 5.64 9.01
CA LEU A 128 -21.24 4.37 8.75
C LEU A 128 -20.00 4.63 7.90
N VAL A 129 -18.82 4.38 8.46
CA VAL A 129 -17.56 4.38 7.72
C VAL A 129 -17.25 2.93 7.34
N ALA A 130 -17.01 2.63 6.06
CA ALA A 130 -16.85 1.25 5.64
C ALA A 130 -15.88 1.05 4.47
N THR A 131 -15.21 -0.11 4.47
CA THR A 131 -14.52 -0.60 3.27
C THR A 131 -15.54 -1.26 2.33
N PRO A 132 -15.46 -1.09 0.99
CA PRO A 132 -16.48 -1.54 0.04
C PRO A 132 -16.89 -3.01 0.19
N GLY A 133 -15.92 -3.93 0.27
CA GLY A 133 -16.20 -5.36 0.41
C GLY A 133 -17.01 -5.70 1.67
N ARG A 134 -16.61 -5.19 2.84
CA ARG A 134 -17.34 -5.44 4.09
C ARG A 134 -18.73 -4.82 4.09
N LEU A 135 -18.90 -3.65 3.48
CA LEU A 135 -20.20 -3.02 3.36
C LEU A 135 -21.19 -3.90 2.60
N LEU A 136 -20.75 -4.45 1.47
CA LEU A 136 -21.56 -5.38 0.66
C LEU A 136 -21.87 -6.67 1.43
N ASP A 137 -20.91 -7.22 2.18
CA ASP A 137 -21.17 -8.40 3.01
C ASP A 137 -22.26 -8.14 4.07
N LEU A 138 -22.20 -6.98 4.75
CA LEU A 138 -23.22 -6.58 5.71
C LEU A 138 -24.58 -6.38 5.05
N ASN A 139 -24.62 -5.79 3.85
CA ASN A 139 -25.86 -5.61 3.11
C ASN A 139 -26.47 -6.95 2.65
N ARG A 140 -25.65 -7.87 2.13
CA ARG A 140 -26.05 -9.24 1.75
C ARG A 140 -26.60 -10.04 2.93
N GLN A 141 -26.06 -9.82 4.13
CA GLN A 141 -26.56 -10.44 5.36
C GLN A 141 -27.76 -9.69 5.97
N ASN A 142 -28.35 -8.71 5.27
CA ASN A 142 -29.43 -7.86 5.74
C ASN A 142 -29.13 -7.09 7.03
N ALA A 143 -27.84 -6.90 7.37
CA ALA A 143 -27.41 -6.18 8.56
C ALA A 143 -27.45 -4.65 8.37
N VAL A 144 -27.36 -4.18 7.13
CA VAL A 144 -27.54 -2.77 6.78
C VAL A 144 -28.32 -2.62 5.48
N GLN A 145 -29.25 -1.68 5.43
CA GLN A 145 -29.90 -1.23 4.19
C GLN A 145 -29.67 0.27 4.00
N PHE A 146 -29.76 0.72 2.76
CA PHE A 146 -29.32 2.06 2.35
C PHE A 146 -30.44 3.05 2.07
N ASP A 147 -31.70 2.66 2.31
CA ASP A 147 -32.88 3.47 2.02
C ASP A 147 -32.90 4.84 2.74
N GLN A 148 -32.20 4.97 3.87
CA GLN A 148 -32.06 6.24 4.61
C GLN A 148 -30.75 6.99 4.33
N VAL A 149 -29.89 6.52 3.42
CA VAL A 149 -28.62 7.20 3.11
C VAL A 149 -28.90 8.50 2.36
N GLN A 150 -28.57 9.62 3.02
CA GLN A 150 -28.73 10.98 2.52
C GLN A 150 -27.46 11.51 1.87
N THR A 151 -26.29 11.05 2.34
CA THR A 151 -24.99 11.45 1.80
C THR A 151 -24.04 10.28 1.64
N LEU A 152 -23.38 10.21 0.49
CA LEU A 152 -22.25 9.33 0.21
C LEU A 152 -20.95 10.15 0.21
N VAL A 153 -19.92 9.66 0.88
CA VAL A 153 -18.56 10.18 0.79
C VAL A 153 -17.65 9.08 0.26
N LEU A 154 -16.82 9.41 -0.73
CA LEU A 154 -15.69 8.58 -1.17
C LEU A 154 -14.41 9.29 -0.76
N ASP A 155 -13.68 8.74 0.20
CA ASP A 155 -12.35 9.26 0.57
C ASP A 155 -11.26 8.32 0.08
N GLU A 156 -10.21 8.92 -0.49
CA GLU A 156 -9.16 8.25 -1.25
C GLU A 156 -9.75 7.39 -2.39
N ALA A 157 -10.55 8.02 -3.26
CA ALA A 157 -11.26 7.33 -4.33
C ALA A 157 -10.33 6.64 -5.36
N ASP A 158 -9.21 7.29 -5.72
CA ASP A 158 -8.11 6.73 -6.51
C ASP A 158 -7.55 5.47 -5.87
N ARG A 159 -7.33 5.51 -4.56
CA ARG A 159 -6.84 4.37 -3.78
C ARG A 159 -7.79 3.18 -3.83
N MET A 160 -9.10 3.42 -3.86
CA MET A 160 -10.08 2.34 -3.96
C MET A 160 -10.00 1.63 -5.32
N LEU A 161 -9.83 2.39 -6.42
CA LEU A 161 -9.64 1.81 -7.75
C LEU A 161 -8.30 1.06 -7.87
N ASP A 162 -7.21 1.62 -7.33
CA ASP A 162 -5.88 0.98 -7.31
C ASP A 162 -5.89 -0.37 -6.58
N LEU A 163 -6.75 -0.53 -5.57
CA LEU A 163 -6.92 -1.77 -4.81
C LEU A 163 -7.91 -2.74 -5.46
N GLY A 164 -8.47 -2.37 -6.61
CA GLY A 164 -9.36 -3.22 -7.40
C GLY A 164 -10.82 -3.21 -6.94
N PHE A 165 -11.26 -2.24 -6.14
CA PHE A 165 -12.64 -2.17 -5.64
C PHE A 165 -13.67 -1.65 -6.64
N ALA A 166 -13.33 -1.51 -7.92
CA ALA A 166 -14.23 -0.96 -8.93
C ALA A 166 -15.59 -1.69 -8.97
N ARG A 167 -15.57 -3.02 -8.96
CA ARG A 167 -16.81 -3.84 -8.99
C ARG A 167 -17.63 -3.68 -7.72
N GLU A 168 -16.97 -3.65 -6.56
CA GLU A 168 -17.64 -3.44 -5.29
C GLU A 168 -18.27 -2.04 -5.21
N LEU A 169 -17.58 -1.01 -5.71
CA LEU A 169 -18.10 0.35 -5.77
C LEU A 169 -19.34 0.43 -6.67
N ASP A 170 -19.31 -0.16 -7.86
CA ASP A 170 -20.46 -0.23 -8.76
C ASP A 170 -21.68 -0.88 -8.08
N ALA A 171 -21.45 -1.99 -7.38
CA ALA A 171 -22.51 -2.69 -6.64
C ALA A 171 -23.07 -1.84 -5.48
N VAL A 172 -22.21 -1.10 -4.77
CA VAL A 172 -22.66 -0.16 -3.73
C VAL A 172 -23.49 0.95 -4.36
N PHE A 173 -23.02 1.60 -5.43
CA PHE A 173 -23.73 2.70 -6.07
C PHE A 173 -25.11 2.29 -6.58
N ALA A 174 -25.23 1.08 -7.12
CA ALA A 174 -26.49 0.51 -7.58
C ALA A 174 -27.49 0.26 -6.42
N ALA A 175 -27.00 -0.02 -5.22
CA ALA A 175 -27.83 -0.26 -4.04
C ALA A 175 -28.21 1.04 -3.28
N LEU A 176 -27.53 2.15 -3.55
CA LEU A 176 -27.78 3.43 -2.88
C LEU A 176 -28.97 4.20 -3.49
N PRO A 177 -29.67 5.03 -2.70
CA PRO A 177 -30.71 5.90 -3.21
C PRO A 177 -30.21 6.82 -4.34
N ALA A 178 -30.99 6.95 -5.40
CA ALA A 178 -30.65 7.81 -6.54
C ALA A 178 -30.57 9.30 -6.13
N LYS A 179 -31.43 9.77 -5.22
CA LYS A 179 -31.39 11.15 -4.71
C LYS A 179 -30.63 11.19 -3.39
N ARG A 180 -29.37 11.62 -3.46
CA ARG A 180 -28.47 11.84 -2.33
C ARG A 180 -27.46 12.92 -2.69
N GLN A 181 -26.78 13.47 -1.70
CA GLN A 181 -25.55 14.24 -1.92
C GLN A 181 -24.37 13.27 -2.04
N THR A 182 -23.43 13.56 -2.93
CA THR A 182 -22.20 12.76 -3.09
C THR A 182 -20.97 13.66 -3.01
N LEU A 183 -20.03 13.28 -2.16
CA LEU A 183 -18.75 13.96 -1.95
C LEU A 183 -17.61 13.03 -2.35
N LEU A 184 -16.76 13.45 -3.28
CA LEU A 184 -15.62 12.67 -3.76
C LEU A 184 -14.33 13.40 -3.41
N PHE A 185 -13.49 12.76 -2.61
CA PHE A 185 -12.17 13.23 -2.21
C PHE A 185 -11.10 12.29 -2.73
N SER A 186 -10.11 12.84 -3.44
CA SER A 186 -9.03 12.05 -4.02
C SER A 186 -7.74 12.86 -4.10
N ALA A 187 -6.59 12.17 -4.08
CA ALA A 187 -5.31 12.84 -4.27
C ALA A 187 -5.07 13.16 -5.76
N THR A 188 -5.62 12.34 -6.66
CA THR A 188 -5.45 12.45 -8.11
C THR A 188 -6.77 12.34 -8.87
N PHE A 189 -6.86 12.98 -10.03
CA PHE A 189 -8.02 12.85 -10.93
C PHE A 189 -7.59 12.25 -12.25
N SER A 190 -7.22 10.96 -12.21
CA SER A 190 -7.05 10.14 -13.40
C SER A 190 -8.35 10.05 -14.20
N ASP A 191 -8.25 9.65 -15.46
CA ASP A 191 -9.42 9.50 -16.33
C ASP A 191 -10.43 8.48 -15.76
N GLU A 192 -9.94 7.44 -15.08
CA GLU A 192 -10.79 6.47 -14.37
C GLU A 192 -11.60 7.12 -13.26
N ILE A 193 -10.98 7.97 -12.44
CA ILE A 193 -11.68 8.70 -11.38
C ILE A 193 -12.67 9.70 -11.95
N ARG A 194 -12.31 10.40 -13.04
CA ARG A 194 -13.23 11.32 -13.72
C ARG A 194 -14.44 10.58 -14.29
N THR A 195 -14.22 9.41 -14.86
CA THR A 195 -15.29 8.55 -15.39
C THR A 195 -16.23 8.09 -14.28
N MET A 196 -15.68 7.61 -13.17
CA MET A 196 -16.48 7.23 -12.00
C MET A 196 -17.25 8.44 -11.42
N ALA A 197 -16.58 9.58 -11.27
CA ALA A 197 -17.17 10.81 -10.76
C ALA A 197 -18.36 11.29 -11.60
N ALA A 198 -18.24 11.25 -12.92
CA ALA A 198 -19.31 11.62 -13.85
C ALA A 198 -20.57 10.74 -13.71
N GLY A 199 -20.41 9.49 -13.27
CA GLY A 199 -21.54 8.57 -13.04
C GLY A 199 -22.28 8.78 -11.72
N ILE A 200 -21.66 9.43 -10.72
CA ILE A 200 -22.20 9.50 -9.34
C ILE A 200 -22.42 10.91 -8.80
N LEU A 201 -21.78 11.93 -9.40
CA LEU A 201 -21.89 13.33 -9.00
C LEU A 201 -22.88 14.10 -9.88
N ARG A 202 -23.51 15.14 -9.33
CA ARG A 202 -24.43 16.05 -10.03
C ARG A 202 -23.99 17.49 -9.88
N SER A 203 -23.47 18.07 -10.96
CA SER A 203 -22.96 19.45 -11.00
C SER A 203 -22.08 19.79 -9.79
N PRO A 204 -21.02 19.00 -9.53
CA PRO A 204 -20.24 19.14 -8.31
C PRO A 204 -19.49 20.47 -8.26
N VAL A 205 -19.24 20.95 -7.04
CA VAL A 205 -18.27 22.02 -6.81
C VAL A 205 -16.86 21.43 -6.93
N ASP A 206 -16.11 21.90 -7.92
CA ASP A 206 -14.71 21.52 -8.13
C ASP A 206 -13.78 22.28 -7.19
N ILE A 207 -13.10 21.55 -6.31
CA ILE A 207 -12.14 22.09 -5.35
C ILE A 207 -10.76 21.51 -5.68
N SER A 208 -9.89 22.32 -6.27
CA SER A 208 -8.48 21.99 -6.46
C SER A 208 -7.62 22.97 -5.68
N VAL A 209 -6.79 22.45 -4.77
CA VAL A 209 -6.07 23.26 -3.77
C VAL A 209 -4.57 23.26 -3.99
N SER A 210 -4.05 22.35 -4.82
CA SER A 210 -2.64 22.25 -5.13
C SER A 210 -2.42 21.62 -6.50
N ALA A 211 -1.41 22.08 -7.23
CA ALA A 211 -0.98 21.40 -8.44
C ALA A 211 -0.61 19.94 -8.09
N PRO A 212 -1.03 18.95 -8.88
CA PRO A 212 -0.54 17.58 -8.73
C PRO A 212 0.99 17.65 -8.78
N ASN A 213 1.67 17.22 -7.70
CA ASN A 213 3.14 17.21 -7.49
C ASN A 213 3.78 18.35 -6.66
N ALA A 214 3.03 19.36 -6.19
CA ALA A 214 3.64 20.48 -5.44
C ALA A 214 4.35 20.08 -4.12
N THR A 215 3.99 18.93 -3.53
CA THR A 215 4.61 18.41 -2.29
C THR A 215 5.92 17.69 -2.57
N ALA A 216 6.00 16.93 -3.67
CA ALA A 216 7.23 16.23 -4.07
C ALA A 216 8.37 17.23 -4.38
N SER A 217 8.06 18.44 -4.84
CA SER A 217 9.06 19.48 -5.06
C SER A 217 9.64 20.10 -3.78
N LYS A 218 9.02 19.89 -2.60
CA LYS A 218 9.49 20.44 -1.31
C LYS A 218 10.27 19.44 -0.47
N ILE A 219 10.24 18.15 -0.82
CA ILE A 219 10.91 17.07 -0.10
C ILE A 219 12.31 16.88 -0.71
N LYS A 220 13.35 16.85 0.12
CA LYS A 220 14.69 16.48 -0.33
C LYS A 220 14.71 14.98 -0.57
N GLN A 221 14.90 14.59 -1.82
CA GLN A 221 14.81 13.19 -2.23
C GLN A 221 15.97 12.77 -3.13
N TRP A 222 16.49 11.57 -2.88
CA TRP A 222 17.52 10.94 -3.70
C TRP A 222 17.41 9.43 -3.65
N VAL A 223 18.08 8.76 -4.59
CA VAL A 223 18.21 7.31 -4.63
C VAL A 223 19.64 6.90 -4.34
N VAL A 224 19.82 5.84 -3.57
CA VAL A 224 21.11 5.16 -3.40
C VAL A 224 21.05 3.85 -4.17
N THR A 225 21.91 3.71 -5.18
CA THR A 225 21.92 2.50 -6.01
C THR A 225 22.66 1.38 -5.32
N VAL A 226 22.07 0.19 -5.27
CA VAL A 226 22.61 -0.96 -4.55
C VAL A 226 22.12 -2.28 -5.15
N ASP A 227 22.92 -3.35 -5.04
CA ASP A 227 22.42 -4.69 -5.37
C ASP A 227 21.34 -5.14 -4.39
N LYS A 228 20.33 -5.85 -4.90
CA LYS A 228 19.18 -6.31 -4.12
C LYS A 228 19.57 -7.03 -2.82
N ARG A 229 20.60 -7.88 -2.88
CA ARG A 229 21.09 -8.66 -1.74
C ARG A 229 21.69 -7.79 -0.63
N ASN A 230 22.24 -6.63 -0.98
CA ASN A 230 22.96 -5.72 -0.08
C ASN A 230 22.04 -4.65 0.52
N LYS A 231 20.78 -4.54 0.06
CA LYS A 231 19.82 -3.55 0.56
C LYS A 231 19.67 -3.52 2.09
N PRO A 232 19.54 -4.66 2.81
CA PRO A 232 19.41 -4.63 4.27
C PRO A 232 20.64 -4.07 4.96
N ASP A 233 21.83 -4.48 4.53
CA ASP A 233 23.08 -4.06 5.13
C ASP A 233 23.35 -2.57 4.84
N LEU A 234 23.08 -2.11 3.61
CA LEU A 234 23.14 -0.69 3.26
C LEU A 234 22.14 0.13 4.08
N PHE A 235 20.92 -0.37 4.26
CA PHE A 235 19.91 0.29 5.10
C PHE A 235 20.43 0.48 6.53
N MET A 236 20.96 -0.57 7.16
CA MET A 236 21.52 -0.49 8.51
C MET A 236 22.72 0.46 8.59
N HIS A 237 23.60 0.43 7.58
CA HIS A 237 24.74 1.34 7.45
C HIS A 237 24.29 2.80 7.40
N LEU A 238 23.33 3.13 6.54
CA LEU A 238 22.81 4.50 6.40
C LEU A 238 22.10 4.98 7.67
N VAL A 239 21.32 4.13 8.32
CA VAL A 239 20.67 4.46 9.60
C VAL A 239 21.71 4.84 10.66
N ALA A 240 22.77 4.04 10.80
CA ALA A 240 23.82 4.29 11.76
C ALA A 240 24.67 5.53 11.41
N GLN A 241 25.12 5.64 10.16
CA GLN A 241 25.98 6.73 9.69
C GLN A 241 25.31 8.10 9.83
N ASN A 242 24.03 8.18 9.48
CA ASN A 242 23.28 9.44 9.51
C ASN A 242 22.59 9.71 10.85
N LYS A 243 22.70 8.79 11.83
CA LYS A 243 22.03 8.85 13.13
C LYS A 243 20.54 9.13 12.99
N TRP A 244 19.88 8.38 12.13
CA TRP A 244 18.43 8.52 11.95
C TRP A 244 17.70 7.90 13.13
N GLU A 245 16.94 8.73 13.85
CA GLU A 245 16.27 8.33 15.10
C GLU A 245 14.75 8.26 14.97
N HIS A 246 14.16 8.80 13.90
CA HIS A 246 12.71 8.72 13.67
C HIS A 246 12.41 8.56 12.18
N ALA A 247 11.99 7.37 11.75
CA ALA A 247 11.72 7.13 10.34
C ALA A 247 10.60 6.11 10.08
N LEU A 248 9.85 6.37 9.01
CA LEU A 248 8.94 5.39 8.41
C LEU A 248 9.66 4.65 7.28
N VAL A 249 9.81 3.34 7.45
CA VAL A 249 10.60 2.48 6.56
C VAL A 249 9.68 1.57 5.77
N PHE A 250 9.71 1.68 4.44
CA PHE A 250 8.89 0.89 3.53
C PHE A 250 9.67 -0.27 2.92
N VAL A 251 9.09 -1.46 3.05
CA VAL A 251 9.61 -2.72 2.49
C VAL A 251 8.51 -3.42 1.69
N LYS A 252 8.88 -4.11 0.61
CA LYS A 252 7.89 -4.72 -0.29
C LYS A 252 7.12 -5.89 0.33
N THR A 253 7.77 -6.66 1.20
CA THR A 253 7.22 -7.95 1.67
C THR A 253 7.11 -8.01 3.19
N ARG A 254 6.14 -8.81 3.67
CA ARG A 254 5.89 -9.04 5.10
C ARG A 254 7.13 -9.62 5.79
N ASN A 255 7.73 -10.66 5.19
CA ASN A 255 8.97 -11.24 5.70
C ASN A 255 10.14 -10.25 5.69
N GLY A 256 10.19 -9.33 4.72
CA GLY A 256 11.19 -8.26 4.69
C GLY A 256 11.01 -7.26 5.83
N VAL A 257 9.78 -6.93 6.19
CA VAL A 257 9.45 -6.08 7.35
C VAL A 257 9.97 -6.73 8.64
N ASP A 258 9.61 -7.98 8.90
CA ASP A 258 10.04 -8.68 10.11
C ASP A 258 11.57 -8.86 10.14
N TYR A 259 12.19 -9.17 9.00
CA TYR A 259 13.64 -9.33 8.88
C TYR A 259 14.40 -8.04 9.25
N LEU A 260 14.01 -6.89 8.69
CA LEU A 260 14.64 -5.62 9.02
C LEU A 260 14.39 -5.18 10.46
N ALA A 261 13.19 -5.45 11.00
CA ALA A 261 12.88 -5.14 12.39
C ALA A 261 13.83 -5.88 13.35
N VAL A 262 14.07 -7.17 13.12
CA VAL A 262 15.03 -7.94 13.92
C VAL A 262 16.46 -7.38 13.80
N MET A 263 16.87 -6.91 12.62
CA MET A 263 18.19 -6.28 12.46
C MET A 263 18.31 -4.96 13.25
N LEU A 264 17.28 -4.12 13.18
CA LEU A 264 17.21 -2.85 13.92
C LEU A 264 17.16 -3.08 15.43
N GLU A 265 16.36 -4.02 15.92
CA GLU A 265 16.28 -4.38 17.34
C GLU A 265 17.64 -4.88 17.87
N LYS A 266 18.34 -5.73 17.10
CA LYS A 266 19.70 -6.19 17.46
C LYS A 266 20.72 -5.06 17.48
N ALA A 267 20.52 -4.02 16.67
CA ALA A 267 21.35 -2.82 16.67
C ALA A 267 20.93 -1.80 17.76
N GLY A 268 19.92 -2.11 18.58
CA GLY A 268 19.51 -1.31 19.74
C GLY A 268 18.45 -0.25 19.46
N TYR A 269 17.82 -0.25 18.27
CA TYR A 269 16.74 0.69 17.96
C TYR A 269 15.41 0.23 18.55
N ALA A 270 14.58 1.17 18.98
CA ALA A 270 13.18 0.89 19.31
C ALA A 270 12.35 0.80 18.01
N VAL A 271 11.76 -0.36 17.74
CA VAL A 271 11.11 -0.67 16.46
C VAL A 271 9.71 -1.21 16.67
N ASP A 272 8.79 -0.85 15.78
CA ASP A 272 7.53 -1.56 15.59
C ASP A 272 7.31 -1.90 14.11
N THR A 273 6.40 -2.85 13.85
CA THR A 273 6.12 -3.38 12.51
C THR A 273 4.65 -3.32 12.13
N ILE A 274 4.36 -2.96 10.87
CA ILE A 274 3.00 -2.92 10.32
C ILE A 274 2.93 -3.66 8.99
N HIS A 275 2.25 -4.81 8.96
CA HIS A 275 1.98 -5.56 7.75
C HIS A 275 0.68 -6.37 7.86
N GLY A 276 0.21 -6.94 6.75
CA GLY A 276 -1.12 -7.58 6.65
C GLY A 276 -1.35 -8.83 7.51
N ASP A 277 -0.29 -9.43 8.09
CA ASP A 277 -0.42 -10.58 9.01
C ASP A 277 -0.53 -10.15 10.48
N LYS A 278 -0.24 -8.89 10.79
CA LYS A 278 -0.41 -8.36 12.14
C LYS A 278 -1.91 -8.16 12.42
N PRO A 279 -2.44 -8.63 13.56
CA PRO A 279 -3.80 -8.33 13.97
C PRO A 279 -4.06 -6.82 14.01
N GLN A 280 -5.29 -6.40 13.72
CA GLN A 280 -5.66 -4.98 13.68
C GLN A 280 -5.29 -4.22 14.98
N PRO A 281 -5.58 -4.75 16.18
CA PRO A 281 -5.21 -4.05 17.43
C PRO A 281 -3.69 -3.85 17.57
N ALA A 282 -2.88 -4.79 17.09
CA ALA A 282 -1.42 -4.66 17.13
C ALA A 282 -0.93 -3.57 16.17
N ARG A 283 -1.55 -3.45 14.99
CA ARG A 283 -1.23 -2.39 14.01
C ARG A 283 -1.59 -1.01 14.53
N LEU A 284 -2.73 -0.87 15.21
CA LEU A 284 -3.13 0.39 15.86
C LEU A 284 -2.17 0.78 16.99
N ARG A 285 -1.81 -0.18 17.85
CA ARG A 285 -0.84 0.07 18.93
C ARG A 285 0.53 0.48 18.39
N ALA A 286 1.04 -0.20 17.36
CA ALA A 286 2.29 0.17 16.70
C ALA A 286 2.26 1.61 16.15
N LEU A 287 1.14 2.00 15.56
CA LEU A 287 0.93 3.37 15.06
C LEU A 287 0.93 4.40 16.21
N GLU A 288 0.20 4.14 17.29
CA GLU A 288 0.13 5.02 18.46
C GLU A 288 1.50 5.24 19.09
N ARG A 289 2.25 4.15 19.30
CA ARG A 289 3.61 4.22 19.86
C ARG A 289 4.56 5.01 18.97
N PHE A 290 4.45 4.87 17.66
CA PHE A 290 5.27 5.62 16.71
C PHE A 290 4.93 7.12 16.71
N LYS A 291 3.65 7.46 16.75
CA LYS A 291 3.18 8.86 16.89
C LYS A 291 3.62 9.49 18.21
N ALA A 292 3.64 8.70 19.29
CA ALA A 292 4.11 9.15 20.60
C ALA A 292 5.64 9.28 20.71
N GLY A 293 6.39 8.87 19.68
CA GLY A 293 7.86 8.88 19.70
C GLY A 293 8.48 7.77 20.57
N GLU A 294 7.70 6.79 21.02
CA GLU A 294 8.20 5.65 21.81
C GLU A 294 9.03 4.66 20.99
N VAL A 295 8.79 4.62 19.68
CA VAL A 295 9.55 3.81 18.72
C VAL A 295 10.19 4.73 17.69
N GLN A 296 11.46 4.47 17.43
CA GLN A 296 12.31 5.21 16.51
C GLN A 296 12.06 4.82 15.06
N MET A 297 11.77 3.54 14.81
CA MET A 297 11.58 3.02 13.45
C MET A 297 10.24 2.31 13.35
N LEU A 298 9.43 2.71 12.36
CA LEU A 298 8.23 1.97 11.98
C LEU A 298 8.47 1.30 10.63
N VAL A 299 8.60 -0.03 10.61
CA VAL A 299 8.84 -0.79 9.39
C VAL A 299 7.52 -1.35 8.85
N ALA A 300 7.18 -1.04 7.61
CA ALA A 300 5.88 -1.37 7.06
C ALA A 300 5.87 -1.77 5.58
N THR A 301 4.82 -2.51 5.18
CA THR A 301 4.48 -2.71 3.77
C THR A 301 3.50 -1.64 3.29
N ASP A 302 3.49 -1.37 1.98
CA ASP A 302 2.56 -0.42 1.36
C ASP A 302 1.11 -0.64 1.79
N VAL A 303 0.62 -1.87 1.64
CA VAL A 303 -0.78 -2.22 1.92
C VAL A 303 -1.14 -1.87 3.36
N ALA A 304 -0.20 -2.06 4.28
CA ALA A 304 -0.48 -1.92 5.70
C ALA A 304 -0.22 -0.51 6.23
N ALA A 305 0.60 0.29 5.54
CA ALA A 305 0.86 1.68 5.86
C ALA A 305 0.03 2.70 5.07
N ARG A 306 -0.72 2.25 4.05
CA ARG A 306 -1.68 3.09 3.32
C ARG A 306 -2.85 3.48 4.22
N GLY A 307 -3.14 4.78 4.26
CA GLY A 307 -4.15 5.32 5.17
C GLY A 307 -3.69 5.35 6.63
N LEU A 308 -2.37 5.29 6.92
CA LEU A 308 -1.87 5.74 8.20
C LEU A 308 -1.77 7.26 8.18
N ASP A 309 -2.50 7.92 9.06
CA ASP A 309 -2.41 9.35 9.32
C ASP A 309 -1.15 9.65 10.14
N ILE A 310 0.02 9.45 9.55
CA ILE A 310 1.31 9.85 10.14
C ILE A 310 1.85 10.96 9.28
N ASP A 311 1.68 12.19 9.75
CA ASP A 311 2.17 13.38 9.09
C ASP A 311 3.37 13.96 9.86
N ASP A 312 4.11 14.86 9.20
CA ASP A 312 5.26 15.59 9.76
C ASP A 312 6.44 14.73 10.20
N LEU A 313 6.66 13.58 9.54
CA LEU A 313 7.87 12.79 9.80
C LEU A 313 9.12 13.51 9.29
N PRO A 314 10.27 13.40 9.99
CA PRO A 314 11.52 13.96 9.49
C PRO A 314 12.08 13.14 8.31
N LEU A 315 11.80 11.83 8.27
CA LEU A 315 12.40 10.91 7.31
C LEU A 315 11.47 9.78 6.87
N VAL A 316 11.46 9.55 5.56
CA VAL A 316 10.87 8.35 4.93
C VAL A 316 11.95 7.59 4.18
N ILE A 317 12.04 6.28 4.42
CA ILE A 317 13.03 5.40 3.76
C ILE A 317 12.31 4.34 2.94
N ASN A 318 12.55 4.29 1.64
CA ASN A 318 12.08 3.24 0.76
C ASN A 318 13.19 2.21 0.58
N VAL A 319 13.21 1.15 1.38
CA VAL A 319 14.15 0.04 1.17
C VAL A 319 13.82 -0.67 -0.15
N ASP A 320 12.54 -0.78 -0.48
CA ASP A 320 12.07 -1.21 -1.81
C ASP A 320 11.20 -0.14 -2.44
N LEU A 321 11.35 0.09 -3.75
CA LEU A 321 10.46 0.98 -4.48
C LEU A 321 9.04 0.39 -4.56
N PRO A 322 7.99 1.22 -4.50
CA PRO A 322 6.64 0.74 -4.68
C PRO A 322 6.43 0.18 -6.09
N ILE A 323 5.47 -0.74 -6.21
CA ILE A 323 5.10 -1.32 -7.51
C ILE A 323 4.40 -0.27 -8.38
N VAL A 324 3.58 0.59 -7.77
CA VAL A 324 2.82 1.65 -8.44
C VAL A 324 3.44 3.00 -8.10
N ALA A 325 3.69 3.85 -9.10
CA ALA A 325 4.39 5.12 -8.92
C ALA A 325 3.68 6.09 -7.96
N GLN A 326 2.34 6.08 -7.97
CA GLN A 326 1.50 6.91 -7.11
C GLN A 326 1.75 6.64 -5.62
N ASP A 327 2.04 5.39 -5.26
CA ASP A 327 2.41 5.05 -3.88
C ASP A 327 3.66 5.79 -3.43
N TYR A 328 4.63 6.03 -4.33
CA TYR A 328 5.85 6.75 -3.96
C TYR A 328 5.52 8.15 -3.44
N VAL A 329 4.65 8.88 -4.16
CA VAL A 329 4.18 10.20 -3.75
C VAL A 329 3.44 10.13 -2.41
N HIS A 330 2.65 9.08 -2.19
CA HIS A 330 1.95 8.87 -0.91
C HIS A 330 2.88 8.52 0.25
N ARG A 331 3.95 7.76 0.01
CA ARG A 331 4.97 7.41 1.00
C ARG A 331 5.74 8.64 1.43
N ILE A 332 6.34 9.36 0.46
CA ILE A 332 7.15 10.54 0.77
C ILE A 332 6.28 11.70 1.24
N GLY A 333 5.00 11.74 0.86
CA GLY A 333 4.03 12.69 1.38
C GLY A 333 3.73 12.55 2.88
N ARG A 334 4.37 11.61 3.60
CA ARG A 334 4.37 11.54 5.08
C ARG A 334 5.42 12.43 5.73
N THR A 335 6.30 13.03 4.92
CA THR A 335 7.29 14.02 5.34
C THR A 335 7.07 15.35 4.59
N GLY A 336 7.66 16.45 5.10
CA GLY A 336 7.69 17.74 4.40
C GLY A 336 6.37 18.52 4.34
N ARG A 337 5.51 18.35 5.36
CA ARG A 337 4.24 19.09 5.51
C ARG A 337 4.41 20.33 6.40
N ALA A 338 3.39 21.18 6.43
CA ALA A 338 3.34 22.43 7.21
C ALA A 338 4.51 23.45 7.02
N GLY A 339 5.27 23.35 5.92
CA GLY A 339 6.40 24.24 5.63
C GLY A 339 7.76 23.71 6.07
N ALA A 340 7.82 22.56 6.73
CA ALA A 340 9.07 21.87 7.06
C ALA A 340 9.68 21.19 5.83
N SER A 341 11.01 21.13 5.75
CA SER A 341 11.71 20.32 4.74
C SER A 341 11.79 18.87 5.21
N GLY A 342 11.19 17.96 4.44
CA GLY A 342 11.25 16.52 4.68
C GLY A 342 12.37 15.84 3.90
N VAL A 343 12.81 14.65 4.36
CA VAL A 343 13.78 13.82 3.64
C VAL A 343 13.15 12.50 3.21
N ALA A 344 13.38 12.12 1.95
CA ALA A 344 13.01 10.81 1.43
C ALA A 344 14.20 10.12 0.74
N VAL A 345 14.60 8.95 1.23
CA VAL A 345 15.70 8.16 0.67
C VAL A 345 15.17 6.87 0.10
N SER A 346 15.61 6.49 -1.10
CA SER A 346 15.21 5.21 -1.73
C SER A 346 16.41 4.35 -2.10
N LEU A 347 16.40 3.09 -1.69
CA LEU A 347 17.39 2.11 -2.14
C LEU A 347 16.88 1.45 -3.42
N VAL A 348 17.69 1.48 -4.48
CA VAL A 348 17.25 1.04 -5.81
C VAL A 348 18.21 0.02 -6.38
N CYS A 349 17.70 -1.15 -6.75
CA CYS A 349 18.44 -2.15 -7.51
C CYS A 349 18.04 -2.15 -8.99
N ALA A 350 18.81 -2.87 -9.82
CA ALA A 350 18.61 -2.89 -11.27
C ALA A 350 17.20 -3.39 -11.68
N ASP A 351 16.63 -4.33 -10.93
CA ASP A 351 15.28 -4.89 -11.15
C ASP A 351 14.16 -3.84 -10.97
N GLU A 352 14.46 -2.75 -10.26
CA GLU A 352 13.50 -1.70 -9.92
C GLU A 352 13.56 -0.49 -10.87
N ALA A 353 14.38 -0.55 -11.92
CA ALA A 353 14.49 0.53 -12.90
C ALA A 353 13.16 0.91 -13.59
N PRO A 354 12.25 -0.03 -13.92
CA PRO A 354 10.92 0.33 -14.42
C PRO A 354 10.09 1.14 -13.42
N GLN A 355 10.14 0.77 -12.14
CA GLN A 355 9.45 1.48 -11.05
C GLN A 355 10.04 2.87 -10.88
N LEU A 356 11.37 3.00 -10.87
CA LEU A 356 12.05 4.30 -10.81
C LEU A 356 11.64 5.20 -11.98
N ALA A 357 11.63 4.67 -13.21
CA ALA A 357 11.22 5.43 -14.38
C ALA A 357 9.77 5.91 -14.29
N ALA A 358 8.84 5.05 -13.86
CA ALA A 358 7.44 5.43 -13.67
C ALA A 358 7.27 6.50 -12.58
N ILE A 359 8.04 6.40 -11.49
CA ILE A 359 8.07 7.41 -10.43
C ILE A 359 8.55 8.74 -10.99
N GLU A 360 9.71 8.79 -11.65
CA GLU A 360 10.29 10.01 -12.21
C GLU A 360 9.39 10.67 -13.26
N ALA A 361 8.65 9.88 -14.04
CA ALA A 361 7.62 10.35 -14.95
C ALA A 361 6.47 11.04 -14.22
N LEU A 362 5.97 10.40 -13.16
CA LEU A 362 4.86 10.91 -12.36
C LEU A 362 5.23 12.26 -11.70
N ILE A 363 6.42 12.33 -11.12
CA ILE A 363 6.91 13.56 -10.45
C ILE A 363 7.51 14.57 -11.43
N ARG A 364 7.68 14.20 -12.70
CA ARG A 364 8.28 15.00 -13.78
C ARG A 364 9.69 15.50 -13.47
N GLN A 365 10.47 14.72 -12.74
CA GLN A 365 11.85 15.02 -12.36
C GLN A 365 12.65 13.73 -12.20
N THR A 366 13.92 13.75 -12.60
CA THR A 366 14.84 12.64 -12.33
C THR A 366 15.40 12.76 -10.92
N LEU A 367 15.46 11.64 -10.18
CA LEU A 367 16.00 11.62 -8.84
C LEU A 367 17.53 11.61 -8.89
N ARG A 368 18.18 12.41 -8.03
CA ARG A 368 19.63 12.35 -7.86
C ARG A 368 20.01 10.94 -7.43
N ARG A 369 21.02 10.37 -8.09
CA ARG A 369 21.57 9.06 -7.79
C ARG A 369 22.88 9.20 -7.03
N GLU A 370 23.01 8.45 -5.95
CA GLU A 370 24.21 8.37 -5.13
C GLU A 370 24.67 6.91 -5.03
N GLU A 371 25.97 6.72 -4.92
CA GLU A 371 26.60 5.44 -4.62
C GLU A 371 27.19 5.54 -3.22
N GLU A 372 26.97 4.53 -2.39
CA GLU A 372 27.54 4.48 -1.04
C GLU A 372 28.83 3.63 -1.08
N PRO A 373 29.98 4.16 -0.61
CA PRO A 373 31.24 3.41 -0.59
C PRO A 373 31.12 2.06 0.11
N GLY A 374 31.61 1.00 -0.52
CA GLY A 374 31.51 -0.38 -0.02
C GLY A 374 30.18 -1.08 -0.29
N PHE A 375 29.21 -0.38 -0.89
CA PHE A 375 27.92 -0.91 -1.33
C PHE A 375 27.65 -0.67 -2.82
N GLU A 376 28.70 -0.42 -3.60
CA GLU A 376 28.58 -0.16 -5.04
C GLU A 376 27.86 -1.32 -5.74
N ALA A 377 26.87 -0.99 -6.56
CA ALA A 377 26.06 -2.00 -7.24
C ALA A 377 26.88 -2.69 -8.34
N GLU A 378 27.07 -4.01 -8.24
CA GLU A 378 27.65 -4.82 -9.32
C GLU A 378 26.70 -4.80 -10.53
N HIS A 379 25.39 -4.87 -10.28
CA HIS A 379 24.36 -4.74 -11.32
C HIS A 379 23.94 -3.28 -11.47
N ARG A 380 24.55 -2.59 -12.43
CA ARG A 380 24.27 -1.17 -12.70
C ARG A 380 22.78 -0.91 -12.93
N VAL A 381 22.21 0.01 -12.14
CA VAL A 381 20.85 0.53 -12.34
C VAL A 381 20.82 1.39 -13.62
N PRO A 382 20.04 1.02 -14.65
CA PRO A 382 19.91 1.82 -15.88
C PRO A 382 19.52 3.27 -15.63
N GLU A 383 20.05 4.21 -16.41
CA GLU A 383 19.62 5.60 -16.38
C GLU A 383 18.18 5.76 -16.86
N THR A 384 17.47 6.71 -16.29
CA THR A 384 16.05 6.98 -16.53
C THR A 384 15.85 8.47 -16.84
N SER A 385 14.70 8.83 -17.37
CA SER A 385 14.35 10.20 -17.75
C SER A 385 13.06 10.63 -17.07
N ALA A 386 12.87 11.95 -16.95
CA ALA A 386 11.66 12.56 -16.40
C ALA A 386 10.38 12.27 -17.21
N THR A 387 10.49 11.60 -18.36
CA THR A 387 9.37 11.12 -19.18
C THR A 387 9.08 9.63 -19.00
N GLY A 388 9.83 8.95 -18.11
CA GLY A 388 9.64 7.53 -17.80
C GLY A 388 10.33 6.56 -18.74
N GLN A 389 11.24 7.04 -19.60
CA GLN A 389 12.02 6.16 -20.47
C GLN A 389 13.29 5.68 -19.78
N ILE A 390 13.57 4.38 -19.89
CA ILE A 390 14.86 3.80 -19.52
C ILE A 390 15.85 4.03 -20.66
N ILE A 391 16.90 4.79 -20.39
CA ILE A 391 17.93 5.17 -21.35
C ILE A 391 18.88 3.98 -21.53
N LYS A 392 18.69 3.23 -22.63
CA LYS A 392 19.62 2.17 -23.02
C LYS A 392 20.89 2.83 -23.59
N LYS A 393 22.06 2.52 -23.03
CA LYS A 393 23.35 2.93 -23.65
C LYS A 393 23.38 2.43 -25.10
N PRO A 394 23.81 3.26 -26.07
CA PRO A 394 23.99 2.81 -27.45
C PRO A 394 24.91 1.58 -27.47
N LYS A 395 24.48 0.49 -28.11
CA LYS A 395 25.39 -0.64 -28.35
C LYS A 395 26.57 -0.13 -29.15
N LYS A 396 27.79 -0.21 -28.62
CA LYS A 396 29.02 0.06 -29.38
C LYS A 396 28.94 -0.72 -30.71
N PRO A 397 29.14 -0.09 -31.87
CA PRO A 397 29.11 -0.79 -33.14
C PRO A 397 30.14 -1.92 -33.10
N LYS A 398 29.72 -3.15 -33.44
CA LYS A 398 30.62 -4.29 -33.59
C LYS A 398 31.68 -3.87 -34.62
N LYS A 399 32.96 -3.83 -34.22
CA LYS A 399 34.08 -3.64 -35.16
C LYS A 399 33.92 -4.64 -36.31
N PRO A 400 33.99 -4.22 -37.57
CA PRO A 400 33.97 -5.14 -38.70
C PRO A 400 35.11 -6.15 -38.55
N LYS A 401 34.79 -7.44 -38.72
CA LYS A 401 35.81 -8.49 -38.87
C LYS A 401 36.62 -8.15 -40.13
N VAL A 402 37.90 -7.83 -39.97
CA VAL A 402 38.82 -7.68 -41.11
C VAL A 402 38.89 -9.03 -41.83
N PRO A 403 38.72 -9.10 -43.17
CA PRO A 403 38.90 -10.35 -43.89
C PRO A 403 40.38 -10.73 -43.85
N GLN A 404 40.71 -11.86 -43.22
CA GLN A 404 42.03 -12.46 -43.40
C GLN A 404 42.17 -12.91 -44.86
N ALA A 405 43.20 -12.40 -45.53
CA ALA A 405 43.59 -12.83 -46.86
C ALA A 405 43.90 -14.33 -46.88
N ALA A 406 43.46 -15.00 -47.94
CA ALA A 406 43.65 -16.42 -48.17
C ALA A 406 45.14 -16.80 -48.23
N PRO A 407 45.56 -17.94 -47.65
CA PRO A 407 46.88 -18.48 -47.90
C PRO A 407 46.90 -19.23 -49.24
N VAL A 408 47.91 -18.90 -50.06
CA VAL A 408 48.24 -19.57 -51.31
C VAL A 408 48.73 -20.98 -51.02
N ALA A 409 48.22 -21.95 -51.78
CA ALA A 409 48.57 -23.36 -51.70
C ALA A 409 49.99 -23.64 -52.23
N ARG A 410 50.76 -24.47 -51.51
CA ARG A 410 51.82 -25.31 -52.11
C ARG A 410 52.02 -26.61 -51.32
N GLN A 411 51.50 -27.67 -51.93
CA GLN A 411 51.91 -29.08 -51.99
C GLN A 411 52.71 -29.75 -50.84
N THR A 412 52.06 -30.77 -50.29
CA THR A 412 52.48 -31.98 -49.53
C THR A 412 53.62 -32.79 -50.23
N PRO A 413 54.32 -33.77 -49.59
CA PRO A 413 53.69 -34.97 -49.00
C PRO A 413 54.38 -35.71 -47.82
N GLY A 414 53.60 -36.47 -47.04
CA GLY A 414 54.03 -37.78 -46.53
C GLY A 414 53.59 -38.19 -45.11
N LYS A 415 52.64 -39.14 -45.04
CA LYS A 415 52.53 -40.36 -44.17
C LYS A 415 52.88 -40.25 -42.67
N LYS A 416 52.21 -40.86 -41.68
CA LYS A 416 51.09 -41.81 -41.50
C LYS A 416 50.82 -41.88 -39.95
N PRO A 417 49.81 -42.62 -39.45
CA PRO A 417 49.07 -42.31 -38.21
C PRO A 417 49.50 -43.13 -36.98
N HIS A 418 49.11 -42.70 -35.78
CA HIS A 418 48.92 -43.62 -34.66
C HIS A 418 47.77 -43.22 -33.70
N THR A 419 47.25 -44.30 -33.11
CA THR A 419 46.00 -44.62 -32.44
C THR A 419 45.87 -44.13 -30.98
N PRO A 420 44.66 -44.20 -30.39
CA PRO A 420 44.38 -43.74 -29.03
C PRO A 420 44.73 -44.82 -27.99
N SER A 421 45.15 -44.42 -26.79
CA SER A 421 45.14 -45.31 -25.62
C SER A 421 44.41 -44.66 -24.45
N ASN A 422 43.36 -45.38 -24.07
CA ASN A 422 42.70 -45.40 -22.79
C ASN A 422 43.72 -45.80 -21.70
N ASP A 423 43.71 -45.18 -20.53
CA ASP A 423 43.82 -45.94 -19.29
C ASP A 423 43.28 -45.16 -18.10
N GLY A 424 42.51 -45.87 -17.29
CA GLY A 424 41.87 -45.33 -16.10
C GLY A 424 42.79 -45.31 -14.90
N ARG A 425 42.43 -44.51 -13.90
CA ARG A 425 42.71 -44.85 -12.49
C ARG A 425 41.66 -44.26 -11.57
N ARG A 426 41.15 -45.16 -10.73
CA ARG A 426 40.08 -45.02 -9.75
C ARG A 426 40.69 -44.77 -8.36
N LYS A 427 39.90 -44.07 -7.54
CA LYS A 427 39.75 -44.14 -6.05
C LYS A 427 40.82 -43.45 -5.18
N PRO A 428 40.54 -43.24 -3.86
CA PRO A 428 39.26 -43.18 -3.09
C PRO A 428 39.16 -41.82 -2.30
N GLY A 429 38.07 -41.39 -1.66
CA GLY A 429 37.06 -42.07 -0.85
C GLY A 429 37.50 -42.14 0.62
N ALA A 430 37.20 -41.12 1.44
CA ALA A 430 37.32 -41.19 2.90
C ALA A 430 36.17 -40.42 3.57
N GLN A 431 35.50 -41.11 4.48
CA GLN A 431 34.37 -40.67 5.29
C GLN A 431 34.82 -40.38 6.73
N HIS A 432 34.01 -39.54 7.38
CA HIS A 432 33.71 -39.44 8.83
C HIS A 432 34.77 -38.96 9.83
N ALA A 433 34.42 -37.86 10.50
CA ALA A 433 34.53 -37.77 11.96
C ALA A 433 33.40 -36.89 12.52
N THR A 434 32.65 -37.46 13.46
CA THR A 434 31.64 -36.85 14.32
C THR A 434 32.30 -36.24 15.56
N ALA A 435 31.83 -35.08 16.01
CA ALA A 435 31.98 -34.64 17.40
C ALA A 435 30.78 -33.77 17.82
N ALA A 436 30.30 -34.03 19.03
CA ALA A 436 29.10 -33.46 19.63
C ALA A 436 29.43 -32.35 20.64
N GLY A 437 28.48 -31.43 20.81
CA GLY A 437 28.18 -30.79 22.12
C GLY A 437 28.52 -29.31 22.28
N ALA A 438 27.52 -28.43 22.19
CA ALA A 438 27.22 -27.34 23.16
C ALA A 438 25.99 -26.52 22.70
N GLY A 439 25.13 -26.13 23.64
CA GLY A 439 23.73 -25.75 23.44
C GLY A 439 23.43 -24.48 22.63
N LYS A 440 22.22 -24.45 22.05
CA LYS A 440 21.63 -23.30 21.35
C LYS A 440 20.20 -23.05 21.86
N GLY A 441 19.93 -21.79 22.20
CA GLY A 441 18.58 -21.22 22.24
C GLY A 441 17.95 -21.18 20.83
N PRO A 442 16.68 -20.77 20.69
CA PRO A 442 15.93 -20.97 19.46
C PRO A 442 16.53 -20.16 18.30
N ASP A 443 17.12 -20.89 17.36
CA ASP A 443 17.78 -20.38 16.15
C ASP A 443 16.70 -20.15 15.07
N TYR A 444 16.20 -18.93 14.96
CA TYR A 444 15.37 -18.52 13.82
C TYR A 444 16.26 -18.32 12.58
N THR A 445 16.58 -19.42 11.89
CA THR A 445 17.22 -19.37 10.56
C THR A 445 16.18 -19.05 9.48
N ILE A 446 15.67 -17.81 9.49
CA ILE A 446 14.94 -17.26 8.35
C ILE A 446 16.00 -16.82 7.33
N GLY A 447 16.10 -17.53 6.20
CA GLY A 447 16.95 -17.10 5.08
C GLY A 447 16.55 -15.69 4.61
N SER A 448 17.52 -14.84 4.28
CA SER A 448 17.26 -13.44 3.91
C SER A 448 16.27 -13.35 2.74
N PRO A 449 15.12 -12.64 2.89
CA PRO A 449 14.14 -12.46 1.82
C PRO A 449 14.67 -11.59 0.67
N PHE A 450 15.85 -10.97 0.86
CA PHE A 450 16.55 -10.15 -0.12
C PHE A 450 17.52 -10.96 -0.99
N SER A 451 17.68 -12.26 -0.73
CA SER A 451 18.51 -13.15 -1.55
C SER A 451 17.86 -13.51 -2.89
N VAL A 452 18.68 -13.69 -3.92
CA VAL A 452 18.23 -14.20 -5.23
C VAL A 452 17.99 -15.70 -5.10
N GLN A 453 16.74 -16.14 -5.08
CA GLN A 453 16.43 -17.57 -5.21
C GLN A 453 16.85 -18.04 -6.60
N LYS A 454 17.87 -18.91 -6.68
CA LYS A 454 18.14 -19.67 -7.92
C LYS A 454 16.88 -20.49 -8.25
N PRO A 455 16.48 -20.57 -9.53
CA PRO A 455 15.38 -21.44 -9.91
C PRO A 455 15.73 -22.88 -9.53
N ARG A 456 14.93 -23.49 -8.64
CA ARG A 456 15.02 -24.91 -8.32
C ARG A 456 14.79 -25.71 -9.60
N SER A 457 15.84 -26.35 -10.11
CA SER A 457 15.72 -27.36 -11.16
C SER A 457 14.81 -28.48 -10.65
N LYS A 458 13.69 -28.73 -11.35
CA LYS A 458 12.79 -29.85 -11.07
C LYS A 458 13.58 -31.18 -11.12
N PRO A 459 13.43 -32.09 -10.14
CA PRO A 459 13.93 -33.44 -10.30
C PRO A 459 13.10 -34.17 -11.36
N ALA A 460 13.77 -34.87 -12.28
CA ALA A 460 13.13 -35.71 -13.27
C ALA A 460 12.40 -36.88 -12.58
N GLY A 461 11.07 -36.88 -12.62
CA GLY A 461 10.24 -38.00 -12.17
C GLY A 461 10.26 -39.12 -13.20
N LYS A 462 10.78 -40.29 -12.80
CA LYS A 462 10.66 -41.55 -13.55
C LYS A 462 9.20 -42.00 -13.56
N ALA A 463 8.67 -42.25 -14.75
CA ALA A 463 7.41 -42.95 -14.96
C ALA A 463 7.59 -44.45 -14.62
N GLY A 464 6.71 -44.98 -13.78
CA GLY A 464 6.58 -46.41 -13.50
C GLY A 464 5.10 -46.78 -13.48
N ALA A 465 4.69 -47.57 -14.47
CA ALA A 465 3.33 -48.05 -14.67
C ALA A 465 2.98 -49.20 -13.70
N ALA A 466 1.74 -49.21 -13.21
CA ALA A 466 1.08 -50.44 -12.77
C ALA A 466 -0.45 -50.27 -12.83
N LYS A 467 -1.11 -51.06 -13.70
CA LYS A 467 -2.53 -51.44 -13.58
C LYS A 467 -2.66 -52.53 -12.50
N PRO A 468 -3.87 -52.75 -11.96
CA PRO A 468 -4.60 -53.93 -12.46
C PRO A 468 -6.11 -53.71 -12.67
N ALA A 469 -6.70 -54.66 -13.40
CA ALA A 469 -8.10 -54.79 -13.75
C ALA A 469 -8.75 -55.98 -13.02
N GLY A 470 -10.08 -55.98 -12.90
CA GLY A 470 -10.95 -57.16 -12.64
C GLY A 470 -11.95 -56.96 -11.49
N LYS A 471 -13.24 -56.68 -11.78
CA LYS A 471 -14.43 -57.59 -11.75
C LYS A 471 -14.81 -58.07 -10.34
N SER A 472 -16.04 -58.17 -9.83
CA SER A 472 -17.47 -58.09 -10.23
C SER A 472 -18.26 -58.19 -8.88
N ALA A 473 -19.46 -57.66 -8.64
CA ALA A 473 -20.75 -58.20 -9.06
C ALA A 473 -21.90 -57.58 -8.22
N GLY A 474 -23.09 -57.40 -8.83
CA GLY A 474 -24.43 -57.41 -8.20
C GLY A 474 -24.84 -56.19 -7.35
N GLY A 475 -26.06 -55.66 -7.38
CA GLY A 475 -27.31 -56.13 -7.97
C GLY A 475 -28.36 -55.00 -7.92
N ARG A 476 -29.41 -55.16 -8.73
CA ARG A 476 -30.49 -54.22 -9.01
C ARG A 476 -31.42 -54.01 -7.81
N GLY A 477 -32.09 -52.84 -7.76
CA GLY A 477 -33.30 -52.65 -6.95
C GLY A 477 -33.77 -51.18 -6.85
N LYS A 478 -34.48 -50.70 -7.87
CA LYS A 478 -35.39 -49.52 -7.86
C LYS A 478 -36.84 -50.05 -7.75
N PRO A 479 -37.90 -49.22 -7.63
CA PRO A 479 -38.24 -48.25 -6.59
C PRO A 479 -39.70 -48.43 -6.08
N GLY A 480 -40.06 -47.88 -4.91
CA GLY A 480 -41.44 -47.84 -4.41
C GLY A 480 -41.85 -46.43 -4.04
N LYS A 481 -43.01 -46.00 -4.57
CA LYS A 481 -43.60 -44.64 -4.54
C LYS A 481 -44.73 -44.59 -3.46
N PRO A 482 -45.57 -43.54 -3.37
CA PRO A 482 -45.60 -42.54 -2.29
C PRO A 482 -46.87 -42.59 -1.40
N SER A 483 -46.95 -41.73 -0.39
CA SER A 483 -48.24 -41.34 0.19
C SER A 483 -48.21 -39.95 0.85
N ARG A 484 -49.08 -39.09 0.30
CA ARG A 484 -49.81 -37.91 0.80
C ARG A 484 -49.06 -36.72 1.40
#